data_AF-X1U314-F1
#
_entry.id   AF-X1U314-F1
#
_cell.length_a   1.000
_cell.length_b   1.000
_cell.length_c   1.000
_cell.angle_alpha   90.00
_cell.angle_beta   90.00
_cell.angle_gamma   90.00
#
_symmetry.space_group_name_H-M   'P 1'
#
loop_
_entity.id
_entity.type
_entity.pdbx_description
1 polymer ?
#
loop_
_entity_poly.entity_id
_entity_poly.type
_entity_poly.pdbx_seq_one_letter_code
_entity_poly.pdbx_strand_id
1 'polypeptide(L)' 'VEEGIKISQELIDKIRKFKEVTGIHIFPLRDMDLVCRLLN' A
#
# COMPACT_ATOMS: atom_id res chain seq x y z
N VAL A 1 9.52 -2.37 9.93
CA VAL A 1 8.93 -1.33 9.06
C VAL A 1 9.16 -1.67 7.60
N GLU A 2 10.42 -1.75 7.13
CA GLU A 2 10.75 -2.13 5.74
C GLU A 2 10.08 -3.41 5.24
N GLU A 3 10.16 -4.50 6.01
CA GLU A 3 9.49 -5.76 5.63
C GLU A 3 7.97 -5.59 5.50
N GLY A 4 7.36 -4.76 6.36
CA GLY A 4 5.93 -4.44 6.30
C GLY A 4 5.56 -3.60 5.07
N ILE A 5 6.43 -2.67 4.68
CA ILE A 5 6.30 -1.90 3.42
C ILE A 5 6.34 -2.87 2.23
N LYS A 6 7.34 -3.74 2.18
CA LYS A 6 7.51 -4.73 1.10
C LYS A 6 6.30 -5.64 0.95
N ILE A 7 5.81 -6.22 2.04
CA ILE A 7 4.60 -7.07 2.04
C ILE A 7 3.38 -6.29 1.53
N SER A 8 3.24 -5.04 1.95
CA SER A 8 2.11 -4.19 1.55
C SER A 8 2.19 -3.83 0.06
N GLN A 9 3.38 -3.53 -0.47
CA GLN A 9 3.60 -3.29 -1.90
C GLN A 9 3.27 -4.54 -2.73
N GLU A 10 3.74 -5.73 -2.32
CA GLU A 10 3.41 -6.98 -2.99
C GLU A 10 1.91 -7.27 -3.02
N LEU A 11 1.19 -6.90 -1.95
CA LEU A 11 -0.26 -7.04 -1.88
C LEU A 11 -0.98 -6.03 -2.80
N ILE A 12 -0.56 -4.77 -2.78
CA ILE A 12 -1.09 -3.71 -3.66
C ILE A 12 -0.93 -4.12 -5.12
N ASP A 13 0.23 -4.65 -5.50
CA ASP A 13 0.50 -5.10 -6.88
C ASP A 13 -0.36 -6.29 -7.30
N LYS A 14 -0.67 -7.20 -6.38
CA LYS A 14 -1.64 -8.28 -6.63
C LYS A 14 -3.04 -7.71 -6.83
N ILE A 15 -3.48 -6.79 -5.98
CA ILE A 15 -4.80 -6.16 -6.03
C ILE A 15 -4.98 -5.32 -7.32
N ARG A 16 -3.94 -4.61 -7.76
CA ARG A 16 -3.97 -3.78 -8.98
C ARG A 16 -4.21 -4.58 -10.27
N LYS A 17 -3.96 -5.90 -10.27
CA LYS A 17 -4.23 -6.76 -11.43
C LYS A 17 -5.73 -7.02 -11.63
N PHE A 18 -6.55 -6.79 -10.61
CA PHE A 18 -8.00 -6.97 -10.69
C PHE A 18 -8.64 -5.70 -11.28
N LYS A 19 -9.16 -5.80 -12.50
CA LYS A 19 -9.80 -4.68 -13.23
C LYS A 19 -11.05 -4.11 -12.54
N GLU A 20 -11.62 -4.84 -11.59
CA GLU A 20 -12.81 -4.44 -10.82
C GLU A 20 -12.47 -3.50 -9.65
N VAL A 21 -11.18 -3.41 -9.28
CA VAL A 21 -10.74 -2.57 -8.18
C VAL A 21 -10.51 -1.14 -8.68
N THR A 22 -11.30 -0.20 -8.18
CA THR A 22 -11.24 1.22 -8.57
C THR A 22 -10.24 2.04 -7.74
N GLY A 23 -9.78 1.52 -6.60
CA GLY A 23 -8.83 2.19 -5.73
C GLY A 23 -8.51 1.39 -4.47
N ILE A 24 -7.53 1.87 -3.70
CA ILE A 24 -7.10 1.28 -2.43
C ILE A 24 -7.16 2.37 -1.35
N HIS A 25 -7.86 2.09 -0.26
CA HIS A 25 -7.90 2.97 0.91
C HIS A 25 -6.83 2.55 1.92
N ILE A 26 -5.97 3.47 2.32
CA ILE A 26 -4.87 3.23 3.26
C ILE A 26 -5.19 3.95 4.57
N PHE A 27 -5.08 3.21 5.69
CA PHE A 27 -5.20 3.79 7.04
C PHE A 27 -3.81 4.27 7.51
N PRO A 28 -3.55 5.58 7.60
CA PRO A 28 -2.22 6.10 7.90
C PRO A 28 -1.83 5.95 9.38
N LEU A 29 -2.77 5.69 10.29
CA LEU A 29 -2.54 5.63 11.74
C LEU A 29 -1.80 6.87 12.31
N ARG A 30 -1.97 8.04 11.67
CA ARG A 30 -1.26 9.31 11.94
C ARG A 30 0.22 9.34 11.53
N ASP A 31 0.70 8.36 10.79
CA ASP A 31 2.05 8.30 10.23
C ASP A 31 2.00 8.43 8.71
N MET A 32 2.03 9.67 8.23
CA MET A 32 2.04 9.95 6.80
C MET A 32 3.40 9.66 6.15
N ASP A 33 4.51 9.65 6.92
CA ASP A 33 5.83 9.30 6.39
C ASP A 33 5.85 7.84 5.94
N LEU A 34 5.28 6.95 6.75
CA LEU A 34 5.13 5.54 6.40
C LEU A 34 4.26 5.34 5.15
N VAL A 35 3.18 6.12 5.01
CA VAL A 35 2.33 6.06 3.80
C VAL A 35 3.08 6.56 2.56
N CYS A 36 3.84 7.65 2.68
CA CYS A 36 4.69 8.14 1.58
C CYS A 36 5.72 7.09 1.16
N ARG A 37 6.37 6.42 2.12
CA ARG A 37 7.34 5.36 1.85
C ARG A 37 6.71 4.10 1.25
N LEU A 38 5.45 3.80 1.57
CA LEU A 38 4.71 2.72 0.96
C LEU A 38 4.43 2.96 -0.54
N LEU A 39 4.22 4.22 -0.92
CA LEU A 39 3.82 4.62 -2.27
C LEU A 39 4.97 5.06 -3.18
N ASN A 40 6.16 5.31 -2.64
CA ASN A 40 7.40 5.59 -3.37
C ASN A 40 8.07 4.31 -3.88
#